data_AF-X1UIA7-F1
#
_entry.id   AF-X1UIA7-F1
#
_cell.length_a   1.000
_cell.length_b   1.000
_cell.length_c   1.000
_cell.angle_alpha   90.00
_cell.angle_beta   90.00
_cell.angle_gamma   90.00
#
_symmetry.space_group_name_H-M   'P 1'
#
loop_
_entity.id
_entity.type
_entity.pdbx_description
1 polymer ?
#
loop_
_entity_poly.entity_id
_entity_poly.type
_entity_poly.pdbx_seq_one_letter_code
_entity_poly.pdbx_strand_id
1 'polypeptide(L)'
;RRLTLDECNKVYKSLSIQLTDEQAIGESFYKDMLPDVVEELLKRKIAEESEGAVCVFPEGFKNKEGQRLPFIIRKSDGAYLYATTDLAALRYRVDKLGADAIVYVTDARQKLHFEMLFAVARMAGWASDKVELSHVMFGSVLGAGGAPLKTREGKSVKLKELLDEAVERANAVVEEKNPGLPAEKKAEIA
;
A
#
# COMPACT_ATOMS: atom_id res chain seq x y z
N ARG A 1 -3.64 -18.34 2.00
CA ARG A 1 -2.90 -17.47 1.06
C ARG A 1 -3.22 -17.78 -0.40
N ARG A 2 -2.88 -18.98 -0.92
CA ARG A 2 -3.14 -19.35 -2.34
C ARG A 2 -4.60 -19.14 -2.78
N LEU A 3 -5.56 -19.72 -2.07
CA LEU A 3 -6.99 -19.55 -2.39
C LEU A 3 -7.44 -18.07 -2.44
N THR A 4 -6.86 -17.22 -1.60
CA THR A 4 -7.16 -15.79 -1.58
C THR A 4 -6.58 -15.09 -2.82
N LEU A 5 -5.35 -15.43 -3.21
CA LEU A 5 -4.71 -14.88 -4.42
C LEU A 5 -5.45 -15.34 -5.68
N ASP A 6 -5.92 -16.59 -5.73
CA ASP A 6 -6.72 -17.10 -6.86
C ASP A 6 -8.01 -16.27 -7.06
N GLU A 7 -8.69 -15.88 -5.97
CA GLU A 7 -9.86 -14.99 -6.07
C GLU A 7 -9.49 -13.55 -6.44
N CYS A 8 -8.38 -13.01 -5.93
CA CYS A 8 -7.88 -11.69 -6.34
C CYS A 8 -7.51 -11.66 -7.83
N ASN A 9 -6.87 -12.70 -8.35
CA ASN A 9 -6.47 -12.80 -9.75
C ASN A 9 -7.65 -12.81 -10.71
N LYS A 10 -8.79 -13.40 -10.31
CA LYS A 10 -10.04 -13.31 -11.08
C LYS A 10 -10.49 -11.86 -11.23
N VAL A 11 -10.46 -11.10 -10.14
CA VAL A 11 -10.83 -9.68 -10.13
C VAL A 11 -9.84 -8.85 -10.96
N TYR A 12 -8.54 -9.10 -10.82
CA TYR A 12 -7.52 -8.41 -11.63
C TYR A 12 -7.74 -8.65 -13.13
N LYS A 13 -8.04 -9.89 -13.53
CA LYS A 13 -8.35 -10.21 -14.92
C LYS A 13 -9.58 -9.45 -15.43
N SER A 14 -10.66 -9.39 -14.65
CA SER A 14 -11.87 -8.63 -15.02
C SER A 14 -11.60 -7.13 -15.17
N LEU A 15 -10.65 -6.59 -14.41
CA LEU A 15 -10.23 -5.19 -14.47
C LEU A 15 -9.11 -4.92 -15.50
N SER A 16 -8.70 -5.92 -16.28
CA SER A 16 -7.54 -5.83 -17.18
C SER A 16 -6.24 -5.38 -16.48
N ILE A 17 -6.09 -5.74 -15.21
CA ILE A 17 -4.89 -5.47 -14.41
C ILE A 17 -3.84 -6.54 -14.69
N GLN A 18 -2.59 -6.12 -14.90
CA GLN A 18 -1.47 -6.98 -15.28
C GLN A 18 -0.72 -7.63 -14.10
N LEU A 19 -1.23 -7.48 -12.88
CA LEU A 19 -0.64 -8.09 -11.68
C LEU A 19 -0.80 -9.61 -11.70
N THR A 20 0.27 -10.32 -11.35
CA THR A 20 0.34 -11.78 -11.23
C THR A 20 0.89 -12.19 -9.87
N ASP A 21 0.84 -13.48 -9.57
CA ASP A 21 1.39 -14.05 -8.32
C ASP A 21 2.89 -13.77 -8.13
N GLU A 22 3.64 -13.59 -9.22
CA GLU A 22 5.07 -13.26 -9.16
C GLU A 22 5.32 -11.88 -8.54
N GLN A 23 4.40 -10.94 -8.72
CA GLN A 23 4.48 -9.62 -8.10
C GLN A 23 3.86 -9.58 -6.69
N ALA A 24 3.26 -10.67 -6.21
CA ALA A 24 2.58 -10.74 -4.92
C ALA A 24 3.55 -10.94 -3.73
N ILE A 25 4.45 -9.97 -3.52
CA ILE A 25 5.43 -9.97 -2.43
C ILE A 25 4.82 -9.35 -1.17
N GLY A 26 4.32 -10.21 -0.27
CA GLY A 26 3.71 -9.80 1.00
C GLY A 26 4.72 -9.54 2.12
N GLU A 27 4.26 -8.95 3.22
CA GLU A 27 5.08 -8.57 4.39
C GLU A 27 5.93 -9.72 4.97
N SER A 28 5.40 -10.95 4.94
CA SER A 28 6.10 -12.12 5.45
C SER A 28 7.41 -12.43 4.73
N PHE A 29 7.59 -11.96 3.49
CA PHE A 29 8.84 -12.08 2.75
C PHE A 29 10.00 -11.34 3.44
N TYR A 30 9.70 -10.23 4.12
CA TYR A 30 10.72 -9.38 4.77
C TYR A 30 10.98 -9.75 6.23
N LYS A 31 10.26 -10.75 6.78
CA LYS A 31 10.30 -11.08 8.21
C LYS A 31 11.71 -11.32 8.73
N ASP A 32 12.52 -12.05 7.98
CA ASP A 32 13.88 -12.41 8.39
C ASP A 32 14.88 -11.25 8.21
N MET A 33 14.48 -10.18 7.52
CA MET A 33 15.28 -8.97 7.31
C MET A 33 15.04 -7.91 8.40
N LEU A 34 13.97 -8.03 9.18
CA LEU A 34 13.58 -7.01 10.18
C LEU A 34 14.62 -6.82 11.28
N PRO A 35 15.24 -7.87 11.86
CA PRO A 35 16.28 -7.71 12.87
C PRO A 35 17.47 -6.89 12.33
N ASP A 36 17.96 -7.23 11.15
CA ASP A 36 19.11 -6.57 10.51
C ASP A 36 18.86 -5.08 10.27
N VAL A 37 17.63 -4.71 9.88
CA VAL A 37 17.21 -3.30 9.73
C VAL A 37 17.35 -2.54 11.05
N VAL A 38 16.83 -3.09 12.15
CA VAL A 38 16.87 -2.43 13.46
C VAL A 38 18.30 -2.36 14.00
N GLU A 39 19.06 -3.44 13.89
CA GLU A 39 20.44 -3.52 14.36
C GLU A 39 21.36 -2.56 13.61
N GLU A 40 21.21 -2.46 12.28
CA GLU A 40 21.99 -1.50 11.48
C GLU A 40 21.69 -0.06 11.91
N LEU A 41 20.41 0.30 12.05
CA LEU A 41 20.02 1.67 12.42
C LEU A 41 20.52 2.03 13.83
N LEU A 42 20.50 1.10 14.78
CA LEU A 42 21.07 1.28 16.12
C LEU A 42 22.60 1.43 16.05
N LYS A 43 23.29 0.54 15.33
CA LYS A 43 24.76 0.56 15.19
C LYS A 43 25.25 1.86 14.56
N ARG A 44 24.47 2.42 13.63
CA ARG A 44 24.75 3.70 12.96
C ARG A 44 24.29 4.93 13.76
N LYS A 45 23.71 4.73 14.94
CA LYS A 45 23.14 5.79 15.80
C LYS A 45 22.07 6.63 15.11
N ILE A 46 21.35 6.03 14.17
CA ILE A 46 20.18 6.63 13.52
C ILE A 46 18.93 6.33 14.35
N ALA A 47 18.83 5.11 14.88
CA ALA A 47 17.83 4.74 15.87
C ALA A 47 18.42 4.84 17.28
N GLU A 48 17.56 5.10 18.26
CA GLU A 48 17.87 5.12 19.68
C GLU A 48 16.75 4.46 20.50
N GLU A 49 17.08 4.03 21.71
CA GLU A 49 16.06 3.57 22.66
C GLU A 49 15.36 4.77 23.29
N SER A 50 14.03 4.74 23.31
CA SER A 50 13.17 5.77 23.89
C SER A 50 11.96 5.10 24.52
N GLU A 51 11.76 5.31 25.82
CA GLU A 51 10.65 4.71 26.58
C GLU A 51 10.55 3.18 26.44
N GLY A 52 11.70 2.51 26.33
CA GLY A 52 11.81 1.06 26.14
C GLY A 52 11.56 0.57 24.71
N ALA A 53 11.12 1.44 23.79
CA ALA A 53 11.02 1.13 22.37
C ALA A 53 12.28 1.57 21.61
N VAL A 54 12.46 1.05 20.38
CA VAL A 54 13.48 1.56 19.45
C VAL A 54 12.83 2.48 18.45
N CYS A 55 13.32 3.71 18.37
CA CYS A 55 12.73 4.79 17.60
C CYS A 55 13.79 5.48 16.73
N VAL A 56 13.37 5.94 15.55
CA VAL A 56 14.12 6.94 14.76
C VAL A 56 13.39 8.26 14.85
N PHE A 57 14.11 9.38 14.88
CA PHE A 57 13.50 10.71 14.94
C PHE A 57 13.95 11.53 13.74
N PRO A 58 13.26 11.40 12.59
CA PRO A 58 13.62 12.15 11.39
C PRO A 58 13.44 13.66 11.60
N GLU A 59 14.35 14.44 11.01
CA GLU A 59 14.31 15.90 11.09
C GLU A 59 13.04 16.46 10.43
N GLY A 60 12.51 17.55 11.00
CA GLY A 60 11.29 18.21 10.48
C GLY A 60 9.96 17.64 11.00
N PHE A 61 9.96 16.50 11.68
CA PHE A 61 8.74 15.89 12.23
C PHE A 61 8.58 16.18 13.72
N LYS A 62 7.48 16.85 14.08
CA LYS A 62 7.17 17.22 15.48
C LYS A 62 5.72 16.89 15.82
N ASN A 63 5.46 16.58 17.09
CA ASN A 63 4.10 16.48 17.62
C ASN A 63 3.49 17.87 17.87
N LYS A 64 2.24 17.92 18.37
CA LYS A 64 1.51 19.17 18.62
C LYS A 64 2.18 20.04 19.68
N GLU A 65 2.95 19.40 20.56
CA GLU A 65 3.70 19.99 21.67
C GLU A 65 5.10 20.47 21.23
N GLY A 66 5.46 20.32 19.95
CA GLY A 66 6.74 20.75 19.39
C GLY A 66 7.92 19.82 19.66
N GLN A 67 7.68 18.65 20.25
CA GLN A 67 8.68 17.62 20.51
C GLN A 67 8.91 16.77 19.25
N ARG A 68 10.11 16.18 19.13
CA ARG A 68 10.47 15.29 18.02
C ARG A 68 9.47 14.12 17.94
N LEU A 69 8.92 13.88 16.76
CA LEU A 69 7.97 12.79 16.54
C LEU A 69 8.71 11.46 16.32
N PRO A 70 8.46 10.40 17.10
CA PRO A 70 9.13 9.11 16.94
C PRO A 70 8.57 8.29 15.78
N PHE A 71 9.46 7.73 14.97
CA PHE A 71 9.20 6.62 14.06
C PHE A 71 9.59 5.32 14.74
N ILE A 72 8.62 4.65 15.36
CA ILE A 72 8.87 3.45 16.17
C ILE A 72 9.12 2.25 15.25
N ILE A 73 10.31 1.64 15.35
CA ILE A 73 10.71 0.48 14.54
C ILE A 73 10.77 -0.83 15.35
N ARG A 74 10.70 -0.77 16.68
CA ARG A 74 10.52 -1.94 17.55
C ARG A 74 9.86 -1.50 18.84
N LYS A 75 8.80 -2.17 19.26
CA LYS A 75 8.12 -1.89 20.54
C LYS A 75 8.94 -2.40 21.73
N SER A 76 8.56 -1.99 22.93
CA SER A 76 9.21 -2.40 24.19
C SER A 76 9.06 -3.88 24.52
N ASP A 77 8.03 -4.54 23.98
CA ASP A 77 7.85 -6.00 24.02
C ASP A 77 8.73 -6.74 22.99
N GLY A 78 9.56 -6.02 22.23
CA GLY A 78 10.42 -6.55 21.18
C GLY A 78 9.70 -6.78 19.84
N ALA A 79 8.38 -6.55 19.75
CA ALA A 79 7.63 -6.78 18.52
C ALA A 79 7.91 -5.70 17.46
N TYR A 80 8.08 -6.15 16.22
CA TYR A 80 8.20 -5.27 15.05
C TYR A 80 6.86 -4.68 14.64
N LEU A 81 6.92 -3.55 13.93
CA LEU A 81 5.76 -2.81 13.43
C LEU A 81 5.80 -2.74 11.90
N TYR A 82 4.72 -2.24 11.29
CA TYR A 82 4.67 -1.98 9.84
C TYR A 82 5.83 -1.09 9.36
N ALA A 83 6.26 -0.13 10.19
CA ALA A 83 7.43 0.71 9.94
C ALA A 83 8.70 -0.10 9.65
N THR A 84 8.97 -1.16 10.40
CA THR A 84 10.15 -2.01 10.20
C THR A 84 10.06 -2.78 8.91
N THR A 85 8.87 -3.34 8.62
CA THR A 85 8.61 -4.08 7.38
C THR A 85 8.76 -3.18 6.16
N ASP A 86 8.23 -1.94 6.21
CA ASP A 86 8.34 -0.99 5.11
C ASP A 86 9.79 -0.51 4.90
N LEU A 87 10.58 -0.34 5.98
CA LEU A 87 12.01 -0.04 5.87
C LEU A 87 12.77 -1.21 5.21
N ALA A 88 12.47 -2.45 5.62
CA ALA A 88 13.06 -3.64 5.01
C ALA A 88 12.67 -3.76 3.53
N ALA A 89 11.41 -3.52 3.19
CA ALA A 89 10.90 -3.57 1.82
C ALA A 89 11.52 -2.48 0.93
N LEU A 90 11.65 -1.26 1.45
CA LEU A 90 12.30 -0.16 0.74
C LEU A 90 13.77 -0.49 0.47
N ARG A 91 14.51 -0.91 1.51
CA ARG A 91 15.91 -1.30 1.36
C ARG A 91 16.08 -2.45 0.37
N TYR A 92 15.23 -3.46 0.44
CA TYR A 92 15.24 -4.58 -0.51
C TYR A 92 15.05 -4.10 -1.95
N ARG A 93 14.10 -3.19 -2.20
CA ARG A 93 13.86 -2.64 -3.53
C ARG A 93 15.05 -1.86 -4.06
N VAL A 94 15.74 -1.10 -3.22
CA VAL A 94 16.96 -0.40 -3.64
C VAL A 94 18.11 -1.38 -3.84
N ASP A 95 18.47 -2.15 -2.82
CA ASP A 95 19.70 -2.95 -2.81
C ASP A 95 19.62 -4.20 -3.70
N LYS A 96 18.45 -4.85 -3.77
CA LYS A 96 18.27 -6.14 -4.46
C LYS A 96 17.60 -6.00 -5.82
N LEU A 97 16.63 -5.11 -5.96
CA LEU A 97 15.98 -4.87 -7.24
C LEU A 97 16.67 -3.78 -8.06
N GLY A 98 17.58 -3.00 -7.45
CA GLY A 98 18.28 -1.91 -8.14
C GLY A 98 17.33 -0.78 -8.56
N ALA A 99 16.29 -0.51 -7.77
CA ALA A 99 15.27 0.45 -8.15
C ALA A 99 15.81 1.89 -8.17
N ASP A 100 15.69 2.55 -9.33
CA ASP A 100 15.93 4.00 -9.48
C ASP A 100 14.73 4.84 -9.02
N ALA A 101 13.54 4.24 -8.99
CA ALA A 101 12.31 4.88 -8.52
C ALA A 101 11.41 3.87 -7.80
N ILE A 102 10.81 4.28 -6.69
CA ILE A 102 9.84 3.49 -5.92
C ILE A 102 8.58 4.33 -5.69
N VAL A 103 7.47 3.86 -6.24
CA VAL A 103 6.16 4.51 -6.11
C VAL A 103 5.26 3.71 -5.18
N TYR A 104 4.84 4.34 -4.09
CA TYR A 104 3.87 3.80 -3.15
C TYR A 104 2.48 4.36 -3.47
N VAL A 105 1.54 3.51 -3.85
CA VAL A 105 0.15 3.89 -4.14
C VAL A 105 -0.73 3.45 -2.97
N THR A 106 -1.03 4.36 -2.04
CA THR A 106 -1.82 4.03 -0.83
C THR A 106 -2.77 5.14 -0.41
N ASP A 107 -3.60 4.85 0.58
CA ASP A 107 -4.58 5.80 1.13
C ASP A 107 -3.88 7.03 1.74
N ALA A 108 -4.45 8.21 1.51
CA ALA A 108 -3.93 9.50 1.99
C ALA A 108 -3.71 9.56 3.52
N ARG A 109 -4.41 8.74 4.31
CA ARG A 109 -4.22 8.64 5.77
C ARG A 109 -2.83 8.12 6.16
N GLN A 110 -2.11 7.47 5.25
CA GLN A 110 -0.75 6.97 5.47
C GLN A 110 0.34 7.99 5.11
N LYS A 111 -0.02 9.23 4.73
CA LYS A 111 0.93 10.27 4.31
C LYS A 111 2.11 10.44 5.28
N LEU A 112 1.80 10.70 6.55
CA LEU A 112 2.83 10.95 7.57
C LEU A 112 3.78 9.76 7.75
N HIS A 113 3.25 8.53 7.67
CA HIS A 113 4.06 7.32 7.74
C HIS A 113 5.08 7.25 6.60
N PHE A 114 4.65 7.48 5.35
CA PHE A 114 5.54 7.46 4.19
C PHE A 114 6.53 8.63 4.18
N GLU A 115 6.13 9.82 4.60
CA GLU A 115 7.04 10.96 4.75
C GLU A 115 8.17 10.64 5.75
N MET A 116 7.83 10.07 6.91
CA MET A 116 8.83 9.64 7.89
C MET A 116 9.67 8.47 7.37
N LEU A 117 9.05 7.46 6.73
CA LEU A 117 9.75 6.32 6.14
C LEU A 117 10.84 6.77 5.16
N PHE A 118 10.51 7.69 4.26
CA PHE A 118 11.44 8.21 3.26
C PHE A 118 12.56 9.01 3.92
N ALA A 119 12.25 9.82 4.95
CA ALA A 119 13.26 10.54 5.71
C ALA A 119 14.24 9.57 6.40
N VAL A 120 13.74 8.51 7.06
CA VAL A 120 14.58 7.51 7.70
C VAL A 120 15.44 6.75 6.68
N ALA A 121 14.88 6.39 5.52
CA ALA A 121 15.64 5.73 4.46
C ALA A 121 16.79 6.61 3.91
N ARG A 122 16.58 7.93 3.82
CA ARG A 122 17.61 8.91 3.45
C ARG A 122 18.67 9.07 4.53
N MET A 123 18.27 9.16 5.81
CA MET A 123 19.21 9.19 6.95
C MET A 123 20.08 7.92 6.99
N ALA A 124 19.49 6.76 6.66
CA ALA A 124 20.20 5.50 6.51
C ALA A 124 21.03 5.43 5.22
N GLY A 125 20.99 6.42 4.34
CA GLY A 125 21.70 6.38 3.06
C GLY A 125 21.29 5.22 2.16
N TRP A 126 20.15 4.58 2.43
CA TRP A 126 19.60 3.53 1.58
C TRP A 126 18.92 4.13 0.34
N ALA A 127 18.32 5.32 0.47
CA ALA A 127 17.81 6.08 -0.66
C ALA A 127 18.66 7.35 -0.82
N SER A 128 19.65 7.29 -1.70
CA SER A 128 20.40 8.50 -2.12
C SER A 128 19.51 9.43 -2.96
N ASP A 129 19.99 10.62 -3.28
CA ASP A 129 19.28 11.56 -4.18
C ASP A 129 19.03 11.00 -5.59
N LYS A 130 19.65 9.87 -5.93
CA LYS A 130 19.44 9.16 -7.20
C LYS A 130 18.22 8.23 -7.19
N VAL A 131 17.67 7.89 -6.03
CA VAL A 131 16.47 7.06 -5.92
C VAL A 131 15.26 7.95 -5.68
N GLU A 132 14.32 7.96 -6.62
CA GLU A 132 13.07 8.67 -6.48
C GLU A 132 12.12 7.89 -5.56
N LEU A 133 11.65 8.53 -4.48
CA LEU A 133 10.67 7.96 -3.57
C LEU A 133 9.39 8.80 -3.64
N SER A 134 8.30 8.19 -4.12
CA SER A 134 7.05 8.90 -4.39
C SER A 134 5.87 8.22 -3.70
N HIS A 135 5.08 9.00 -2.97
CA HIS A 135 3.82 8.55 -2.36
C HIS A 135 2.63 9.11 -3.15
N VAL A 136 2.05 8.27 -4.01
CA VAL A 136 0.84 8.58 -4.77
C VAL A 136 -0.36 8.24 -3.90
N MET A 137 -0.97 9.27 -3.33
CA MET A 137 -2.11 9.13 -2.43
C MET A 137 -3.44 9.06 -3.18
N PHE A 138 -4.35 8.22 -2.70
CA PHE A 138 -5.78 8.29 -3.07
C PHE A 138 -6.66 8.56 -1.85
N GLY A 139 -7.81 9.19 -2.10
CA GLY A 139 -8.81 9.50 -1.06
C GLY A 139 -9.80 8.36 -0.80
N SER A 140 -10.63 8.53 0.21
CA SER A 140 -11.71 7.58 0.52
C SER A 140 -12.74 7.50 -0.60
N VAL A 141 -13.22 6.28 -0.89
CA VAL A 141 -14.37 6.07 -1.78
C VAL A 141 -15.65 6.34 -1.00
N LEU A 142 -16.42 7.33 -1.45
CA LEU A 142 -17.66 7.77 -0.79
C LEU A 142 -18.88 7.28 -1.57
N GLY A 143 -19.94 6.93 -0.85
CA GLY A 143 -21.27 6.66 -1.42
C GLY A 143 -22.10 7.92 -1.61
N ALA A 144 -23.34 7.73 -2.08
CA ALA A 144 -24.32 8.80 -2.14
C ALA A 144 -24.53 9.42 -0.74
N GLY A 145 -24.30 10.73 -0.62
CA GLY A 145 -24.38 11.45 0.66
C GLY A 145 -23.04 11.71 1.37
N GLY A 146 -21.89 11.35 0.77
CA GLY A 146 -20.56 11.73 1.27
C GLY A 146 -20.03 10.88 2.43
N ALA A 147 -20.76 9.83 2.82
CA ALA A 147 -20.29 8.82 3.78
C ALA A 147 -19.44 7.74 3.08
N PRO A 148 -18.57 6.99 3.80
CA PRO A 148 -17.81 5.88 3.23
C PRO A 148 -18.72 4.88 2.50
N LEU A 149 -18.26 4.40 1.34
CA LEU A 149 -19.03 3.49 0.49
C LEU A 149 -19.47 2.23 1.26
N LYS A 150 -20.78 2.00 1.28
CA LYS A 150 -21.43 0.84 1.88
C LYS A 150 -22.57 0.34 0.99
N THR A 151 -22.94 -0.93 1.13
CA THR A 151 -24.16 -1.48 0.51
C THR A 151 -25.40 -0.80 1.08
N ARG A 152 -26.57 -0.99 0.45
CA ARG A 152 -27.87 -0.51 0.97
C ARG A 152 -28.18 -1.03 2.39
N GLU A 153 -27.64 -2.19 2.74
CA GLU A 153 -27.75 -2.79 4.09
C GLU A 153 -26.67 -2.29 5.07
N GLY A 154 -25.82 -1.34 4.66
CA GLY A 154 -24.75 -0.79 5.50
C GLY A 154 -23.52 -1.67 5.65
N LYS A 155 -23.37 -2.72 4.85
CA LYS A 155 -22.21 -3.64 4.85
C LYS A 155 -21.11 -3.14 3.90
N SER A 156 -19.90 -3.66 4.05
CA SER A 156 -18.82 -3.45 3.07
C SER A 156 -19.23 -4.02 1.71
N VAL A 157 -19.00 -3.26 0.65
CA VAL A 157 -19.27 -3.69 -0.72
C VAL A 157 -18.20 -4.70 -1.14
N LYS A 158 -18.59 -5.86 -1.68
CA LYS A 158 -17.64 -6.78 -2.32
C LYS A 158 -17.32 -6.29 -3.71
N LEU A 159 -16.02 -6.19 -4.03
CA LEU A 159 -15.57 -5.70 -5.33
C LEU A 159 -16.12 -6.53 -6.50
N LYS A 160 -16.17 -7.86 -6.36
CA LYS A 160 -16.75 -8.73 -7.39
C LYS A 160 -18.22 -8.38 -7.69
N GLU A 161 -19.05 -8.25 -6.65
CA GLU A 161 -20.48 -7.92 -6.79
C GLU A 161 -20.66 -6.54 -7.45
N LEU A 162 -19.78 -5.58 -7.13
CA LEU A 162 -19.78 -4.25 -7.75
C LEU A 162 -19.44 -4.31 -9.25
N LEU A 163 -18.48 -5.15 -9.65
CA LEU A 163 -18.09 -5.32 -11.05
C LEU A 163 -19.17 -6.06 -11.85
N ASP A 164 -19.76 -7.10 -11.25
CA ASP A 164 -20.87 -7.84 -11.85
C ASP A 164 -22.06 -6.90 -12.12
N GLU A 165 -22.41 -6.03 -11.15
CA GLU A 165 -23.47 -5.01 -11.31
C GLU A 165 -23.11 -3.97 -12.39
N ALA A 166 -21.84 -3.56 -12.48
CA ALA A 166 -21.39 -2.61 -13.50
C ALA A 166 -21.57 -3.17 -14.92
N VAL A 167 -21.19 -4.43 -15.14
CA VAL A 167 -21.36 -5.13 -16.42
C VAL A 167 -22.83 -5.35 -16.74
N GLU A 168 -23.66 -5.71 -15.76
CA GLU A 168 -25.11 -5.85 -15.96
C GLU A 168 -25.75 -4.53 -16.44
N ARG A 169 -25.41 -3.42 -15.79
CA ARG A 169 -25.91 -2.09 -16.17
C ARG A 169 -25.40 -1.66 -17.54
N ALA A 170 -24.13 -1.94 -17.87
CA ALA A 170 -23.57 -1.64 -19.18
C ALA A 170 -24.29 -2.43 -20.29
N ASN A 171 -24.55 -3.72 -20.07
CA ASN A 171 -25.28 -4.56 -21.01
C ASN A 171 -26.70 -4.03 -21.29
N ALA A 172 -27.44 -3.62 -20.25
CA ALA A 172 -28.77 -3.04 -20.43
C ALA A 172 -28.75 -1.79 -21.33
N VAL A 173 -27.75 -0.92 -21.17
CA VAL A 173 -27.57 0.28 -22.00
C VAL A 173 -27.20 -0.08 -23.45
N VAL A 174 -26.36 -1.10 -23.65
CA VAL A 174 -25.98 -1.56 -24.99
C VAL A 174 -27.16 -2.19 -25.73
N GLU A 175 -27.97 -2.99 -25.03
CA GLU A 175 -29.19 -3.60 -25.57
C GLU A 175 -30.19 -2.54 -26.03
N GLU A 176 -30.41 -1.50 -25.22
CA GLU A 176 -31.29 -0.38 -25.55
C GLU A 176 -30.82 0.37 -26.81
N LYS A 177 -29.52 0.66 -26.90
CA LYS A 177 -28.97 1.48 -27.99
C LYS A 177 -28.71 0.71 -29.28
N ASN A 178 -28.44 -0.59 -29.19
CA ASN A 178 -28.01 -1.40 -30.33
C ASN A 178 -28.73 -2.77 -30.35
N PRO A 179 -30.07 -2.81 -30.42
CA PRO A 179 -30.84 -4.05 -30.27
C PRO A 179 -30.52 -5.09 -31.35
N GLY A 180 -30.07 -4.65 -32.54
CA GLY A 180 -29.71 -5.53 -33.66
C GLY A 180 -28.32 -6.17 -33.60
N LEU A 181 -27.48 -5.83 -32.62
CA LEU A 181 -26.16 -6.46 -32.47
C LEU A 181 -26.28 -7.91 -31.96
N PRO A 182 -25.40 -8.83 -32.40
CA PRO A 182 -25.28 -10.15 -31.79
C PRO A 182 -24.96 -10.06 -30.30
N ALA A 183 -25.50 -10.97 -29.49
CA ALA A 183 -25.31 -10.98 -28.03
C ALA A 183 -23.83 -10.96 -27.62
N GLU A 184 -22.97 -11.70 -28.32
CA GLU A 184 -21.52 -11.73 -28.08
C GLU A 184 -20.88 -10.34 -28.29
N LYS A 185 -21.31 -9.61 -29.33
CA LYS A 185 -20.79 -8.27 -29.60
C LYS A 185 -21.31 -7.26 -28.59
N LYS A 186 -22.53 -7.42 -28.09
CA LYS A 186 -23.08 -6.58 -27.02
C LYS A 186 -22.30 -6.77 -25.71
N ALA A 187 -22.00 -8.03 -25.36
CA ALA A 187 -21.23 -8.37 -24.16
C ALA A 187 -19.76 -7.92 -24.23
N GLU A 188 -19.16 -7.81 -25.43
CA GLU A 188 -17.81 -7.25 -25.60
C GLU A 188 -17.78 -5.72 -25.44
N ILE A 189 -18.87 -5.03 -25.81
CA ILE A 189 -18.99 -3.58 -25.69
C ILE A 189 -19.28 -3.16 -24.23
N ALA A 190 -20.04 -4.00 -23.51
CA ALA A 190 -20.43 -3.80 -22.12
C ALA A 190 -19.28 -4.07 -21.13
#